data_AF-A0A0X8KBW6-F1
#
_entry.id   AF-A0A0X8KBW6-F1
#
_cell.length_a   1.000
_cell.length_b   1.000
_cell.length_c   1.000
_cell.angle_alpha   90.00
_cell.angle_beta   90.00
_cell.angle_gamma   90.00
#
_symmetry.space_group_name_H-M   'P 1'
#
loop_
_entity.id
_entity.type
_entity.pdbx_description
1 polymer ?
#
loop_
_entity_poly.entity_id
_entity_poly.type
_entity_poly.pdbx_seq_one_letter_code
_entity_poly.pdbx_strand_id
1 'polypeptide(L)'
;MICKECGAKIENLTRICPHCGGRALVDDELETWSFLADTAARKRHEMPAAIAPNEPTAPPADTAEQLAELERLRDYFVKYSNLYQVADDLRYIESGFSHPSFLFWGLAGGLAAALVYFPLSPFLPHFVWTYYFVLWAAVSAIGYLRAGRRYEHRAAEYAMLRRQAENDLHVMYNHCEGCFLPLEWTPPPRINRMIAALRTGEVRSVQDYIGMDAPMRAARSA
;
A
#
# COMPACT_ATOMS: atom_id res chain seq x y z
N MET A 1 13.32 -19.28 6.93
CA MET A 1 13.13 -17.86 7.29
C MET A 1 13.99 -17.00 6.38
N ILE A 2 13.53 -15.80 6.01
CA ILE A 2 14.31 -14.86 5.19
C ILE A 2 14.73 -13.70 6.10
N CYS A 3 15.99 -13.29 6.03
CA CYS A 3 16.45 -12.13 6.78
C CYS A 3 15.89 -10.84 6.19
N LYS A 4 15.27 -9.98 7.01
CA LYS A 4 14.73 -8.68 6.57
C LYS A 4 15.82 -7.73 6.06
N GLU A 5 17.02 -7.83 6.62
CA GLU A 5 18.15 -6.94 6.34
C GLU A 5 18.89 -7.35 5.05
N CYS A 6 19.15 -8.64 4.85
CA CYS A 6 19.99 -9.12 3.74
C CYS A 6 19.29 -10.02 2.72
N GLY A 7 18.02 -10.37 2.91
CA GLY A 7 17.27 -11.21 1.97
C GLY A 7 17.73 -12.67 1.87
N ALA A 8 18.74 -13.09 2.63
CA ALA A 8 19.28 -14.44 2.59
C ALA A 8 18.31 -15.46 3.21
N LYS A 9 18.19 -16.63 2.56
CA LYS A 9 17.42 -17.78 3.05
C LYS A 9 18.22 -18.47 4.17
N ILE A 10 17.68 -18.46 5.38
CA ILE A 10 18.29 -19.10 6.55
C ILE A 10 17.76 -20.53 6.65
N GLU A 11 18.65 -21.51 6.53
CA GLU A 11 18.31 -22.93 6.48
C GLU A 11 18.24 -23.59 7.88
N ASN A 12 18.83 -23.00 8.92
CA ASN A 12 19.06 -23.67 10.22
C ASN A 12 18.26 -23.14 11.43
N LEU A 13 17.08 -22.52 11.24
CA LEU A 13 16.22 -22.05 12.37
C LEU A 13 16.95 -21.17 13.41
N THR A 14 18.10 -20.59 13.08
CA THR A 14 18.85 -19.73 14.00
C THR A 14 18.19 -18.36 14.09
N ARG A 15 17.89 -17.89 15.31
CA ARG A 15 17.25 -16.58 15.59
C ARG A 15 18.06 -15.38 15.09
N ILE A 16 19.32 -15.59 14.75
CA ILE A 16 20.26 -14.59 14.27
C ILE A 16 20.75 -15.05 12.89
N CYS A 17 20.70 -14.15 11.92
CA CYS A 17 21.21 -14.41 10.58
C CYS A 17 22.74 -14.57 10.66
N PRO A 18 23.32 -15.71 10.24
CA PRO A 18 24.76 -15.91 10.27
C PRO A 18 25.52 -15.03 9.27
N HIS A 19 24.82 -14.41 8.31
CA HIS A 19 25.44 -13.55 7.30
C HIS A 19 25.56 -12.07 7.72
N CYS A 20 24.60 -11.54 8.47
CA CYS A 20 24.56 -10.10 8.80
C CYS A 20 24.35 -9.79 10.29
N GLY A 21 24.17 -10.81 11.13
CA GLY A 21 23.88 -10.62 12.56
C GLY A 21 22.48 -10.06 12.86
N GLY A 22 21.68 -9.76 11.84
CA GLY A 22 20.30 -9.30 11.96
C GLY A 22 19.37 -10.40 12.49
N ARG A 23 18.32 -10.02 13.22
CA ARG A 23 17.32 -10.98 13.73
C ARG A 23 16.51 -11.55 12.56
N ALA A 24 16.40 -12.87 12.49
CA ALA A 24 15.53 -13.53 11.53
C ALA A 24 14.05 -13.29 11.91
N LEU A 25 13.19 -13.00 10.93
CA LEU A 25 11.74 -12.88 11.14
C LEU A 25 11.19 -14.23 11.65
N VAL A 26 10.93 -14.31 12.95
CA VAL A 26 10.06 -15.32 13.55
C VAL A 26 8.67 -14.69 13.60
N ASP A 27 7.83 -15.01 12.62
CA ASP A 27 6.49 -14.41 12.48
C ASP A 27 5.50 -14.81 13.60
N ASP A 28 5.82 -15.79 14.45
CA ASP A 28 4.83 -16.36 15.38
C ASP A 28 5.04 -16.12 16.88
N GLU A 29 6.21 -15.64 17.36
CA GLU A 29 6.46 -15.57 18.83
C GLU A 29 6.61 -14.16 19.42
N LEU A 30 6.59 -13.09 18.62
CA LEU A 30 6.60 -11.72 19.11
C LEU A 30 5.21 -11.05 19.10
N GLU A 31 4.14 -11.76 18.75
CA GLU A 31 2.78 -11.21 18.67
C GLU A 31 2.02 -11.18 20.02
N THR A 32 2.49 -11.87 21.05
CA THR A 32 1.71 -12.00 22.30
C THR A 32 1.68 -10.72 23.14
N TRP A 33 2.68 -9.84 22.99
CA TRP A 33 2.80 -8.60 23.77
C TRP A 33 3.13 -7.34 22.95
N SER A 34 3.48 -7.48 21.66
CA SER A 34 3.76 -6.33 20.78
C SER A 34 2.53 -5.49 20.46
N PHE A 35 1.31 -6.01 20.66
CA PHE A 35 0.08 -5.21 20.55
C PHE A 35 0.01 -4.07 21.58
N LEU A 36 0.77 -4.14 22.68
CA LEU A 36 0.85 -3.06 23.69
C LEU A 36 1.78 -1.93 23.27
N ALA A 37 2.74 -2.20 22.39
CA ALA A 37 3.67 -1.18 21.90
C ALA A 37 2.98 -0.36 20.81
N ASP A 38 2.91 0.96 21.01
CA ASP A 38 2.38 1.89 20.01
C ASP A 38 3.43 2.18 18.91
N THR A 39 3.75 1.13 18.15
CA THR A 39 4.65 1.24 17.00
C THR A 39 4.00 2.04 15.86
N ALA A 40 2.67 2.13 15.82
CA ALA A 40 1.94 2.93 14.85
C ALA A 40 2.21 4.42 15.06
N ALA A 41 2.16 4.94 16.29
CA ALA A 41 2.53 6.32 16.59
C ALA A 41 4.01 6.58 16.26
N ARG A 42 4.91 5.66 16.60
CA ARG A 42 6.33 5.80 16.26
C ARG A 42 6.55 5.93 14.75
N LYS A 43 5.90 5.08 13.94
CA LYS A 43 5.97 5.15 12.48
C LYS A 43 5.40 6.45 11.91
N ARG A 44 4.34 7.01 12.52
CA ARG A 44 3.80 8.32 12.13
C ARG A 44 4.79 9.45 12.43
N HIS A 45 5.52 9.36 13.53
CA HIS A 45 6.56 10.34 13.88
C HIS A 45 7.82 10.21 12.99
N GLU A 46 8.19 8.99 12.62
CA GLU A 46 9.32 8.71 11.73
C GLU A 46 8.97 8.88 10.23
N MET A 47 7.80 9.43 9.90
CA MET A 47 7.31 9.52 8.53
C MET A 47 8.20 10.45 7.69
N PRO A 48 8.70 10.00 6.52
CA PRO A 48 9.58 10.82 5.70
C PRO A 48 8.85 12.06 5.16
N ALA A 49 9.60 13.16 5.08
CA ALA A 49 9.09 14.43 4.58
C ALA A 49 8.58 14.31 3.14
N ALA A 50 7.57 15.11 2.80
CA ALA A 50 7.08 15.23 1.43
C ALA A 50 8.19 15.78 0.53
N ILE A 51 8.51 15.10 -0.55
CA ILE A 51 9.28 15.70 -1.64
C ILE A 51 8.26 16.29 -2.62
N ALA A 52 8.44 17.53 -3.07
CA ALA A 52 7.60 18.11 -4.11
C ALA A 52 8.18 17.76 -5.50
N PRO A 53 7.34 17.37 -6.47
CA PRO A 53 7.79 17.24 -7.85
C PRO A 53 8.12 18.62 -8.43
N ASN A 54 9.13 18.68 -9.30
CA ASN A 54 9.50 19.88 -10.04
C ASN A 54 8.37 20.31 -10.98
N GLU A 55 8.31 21.60 -11.31
CA GLU A 55 7.34 22.06 -12.31
C GLU A 55 7.76 21.58 -13.71
N PRO A 56 6.79 21.13 -14.54
CA PRO A 56 7.08 20.73 -15.91
C PRO A 56 7.67 21.90 -16.70
N THR A 57 8.67 21.59 -17.54
CA THR A 57 9.23 22.56 -18.49
C THR A 57 8.24 22.87 -19.61
N ALA A 58 8.38 24.02 -20.28
CA ALA A 58 7.58 24.31 -21.46
C ALA A 58 7.83 23.25 -22.56
N PRO A 59 6.77 22.73 -23.22
CA PRO A 59 6.95 21.76 -24.29
C PRO A 59 7.60 22.40 -25.52
N PRO A 60 8.35 21.62 -26.33
CA PRO A 60 8.92 22.11 -27.57
C PRO A 60 7.83 22.55 -28.55
N ALA A 61 8.12 23.55 -29.38
CA ALA A 61 7.13 24.17 -30.26
C ALA A 61 6.80 23.32 -31.50
N ASP A 62 7.77 22.53 -31.97
CA ASP A 62 7.62 21.69 -33.16
C ASP A 62 7.14 20.27 -32.81
N THR A 63 6.25 19.72 -33.63
CA THR A 63 5.68 18.37 -33.46
C THR A 63 6.74 17.28 -33.64
N ALA A 64 7.71 17.47 -34.53
CA ALA A 64 8.79 16.50 -34.71
C ALA A 64 9.73 16.47 -33.49
N GLU A 65 10.05 17.64 -32.93
CA GLU A 65 10.81 17.75 -31.68
C GLU A 65 10.03 17.18 -30.48
N GLN A 66 8.71 17.42 -30.40
CA GLN A 66 7.85 16.81 -29.38
C GLN A 66 7.89 15.28 -29.45
N LEU A 67 7.81 14.70 -30.65
CA LEU A 67 7.86 13.24 -30.82
C LEU A 67 9.21 12.66 -30.39
N ALA A 68 10.32 13.27 -30.81
CA ALA A 68 11.66 12.83 -30.42
C ALA A 68 11.85 12.87 -28.89
N GLU A 69 11.38 13.95 -28.26
CA GLU A 69 11.49 14.10 -26.82
C GLU A 69 10.56 13.16 -26.04
N LEU A 70 9.36 12.89 -26.54
CA LEU A 70 8.47 11.86 -25.97
C LEU A 70 9.09 10.46 -26.03
N GLU A 71 9.80 10.13 -27.11
CA GLU A 71 10.51 8.85 -27.22
C GLU A 71 11.67 8.76 -26.21
N ARG A 72 12.42 9.85 -26.02
CA ARG A 72 13.45 9.93 -24.97
C ARG A 72 12.85 9.73 -23.57
N LEU A 73 11.74 10.42 -23.28
CA LEU A 73 11.04 10.31 -22.00
C LEU A 73 10.49 8.90 -21.79
N ARG A 74 9.89 8.27 -22.81
CA ARG A 74 9.44 6.88 -22.77
C ARG A 74 10.57 5.96 -22.32
N ASP A 75 11.73 6.05 -22.99
CA ASP A 75 12.86 5.16 -22.73
C ASP A 75 13.45 5.39 -21.33
N TYR A 76 13.38 6.62 -20.82
CA TYR A 76 13.72 6.93 -19.43
C TYR A 76 12.74 6.28 -18.45
N PHE A 77 11.43 6.52 -18.59
CA PHE A 77 10.43 6.03 -17.64
C PHE A 77 10.21 4.52 -17.69
N VAL A 78 10.49 3.86 -18.82
CA VAL A 78 10.46 2.39 -18.92
C VAL A 78 11.46 1.75 -17.96
N LYS A 79 12.65 2.34 -17.76
CA LYS A 79 13.65 1.85 -16.79
C LYS A 79 13.12 1.85 -15.35
N TYR A 80 12.21 2.76 -15.04
CA TYR A 80 11.60 2.94 -13.72
C TYR A 80 10.16 2.44 -13.65
N SER A 81 9.70 1.65 -14.64
CA SER A 81 8.33 1.12 -14.70
C SER A 81 7.92 0.34 -13.44
N ASN A 82 8.86 -0.34 -12.80
CA ASN A 82 8.65 -1.03 -11.53
C ASN A 82 8.19 -0.08 -10.40
N LEU A 83 8.73 1.14 -10.33
CA LEU A 83 8.33 2.11 -9.29
C LEU A 83 6.86 2.50 -9.42
N TYR A 84 6.37 2.68 -10.65
CA TYR A 84 4.95 2.94 -10.90
C TYR A 84 4.08 1.75 -10.51
N GLN A 85 4.49 0.53 -10.83
CA GLN A 85 3.78 -0.69 -10.44
C GLN A 85 3.69 -0.83 -8.91
N VAL A 86 4.81 -0.63 -8.20
CA VAL A 86 4.84 -0.69 -6.74
C VAL A 86 3.93 0.38 -6.12
N ALA A 87 3.95 1.61 -6.65
CA ALA A 87 3.08 2.67 -6.15
C ALA A 87 1.59 2.37 -6.38
N ASP A 88 1.22 1.82 -7.54
CA ASP A 88 -0.15 1.44 -7.86
C ASP A 88 -0.61 0.22 -7.04
N ASP A 89 0.25 -0.79 -6.86
CA ASP A 89 -0.02 -1.96 -6.01
C ASP A 89 -0.25 -1.55 -4.56
N LEU A 90 0.57 -0.63 -4.03
CA LEU A 90 0.39 -0.11 -2.68
C LEU A 90 -0.95 0.64 -2.52
N ARG A 91 -1.34 1.44 -3.52
CA ARG A 91 -2.66 2.10 -3.54
C ARG A 91 -3.79 1.10 -3.61
N TYR A 92 -3.66 0.04 -4.40
CA TYR A 92 -4.65 -1.02 -4.51
C TYR A 92 -4.81 -1.76 -3.17
N ILE A 93 -3.71 -2.16 -2.53
CA ILE A 93 -3.73 -2.80 -1.21
C ILE A 93 -4.39 -1.89 -0.17
N GLU A 94 -4.09 -0.58 -0.20
CA GLU A 94 -4.69 0.39 0.71
C GLU A 94 -6.21 0.48 0.55
N SER A 95 -6.70 0.49 -0.69
CA SER A 95 -8.14 0.51 -0.99
C SER A 95 -8.88 -0.75 -0.49
N GLY A 96 -8.16 -1.85 -0.33
CA GLY A 96 -8.68 -3.11 0.21
C GLY A 96 -8.69 -3.20 1.74
N PHE A 97 -8.13 -2.21 2.46
CA PHE A 97 -8.14 -2.24 3.92
C PHE A 97 -9.52 -1.90 4.49
N SER A 98 -10.22 -2.94 4.96
CA SER A 98 -11.45 -2.77 5.73
C SER A 98 -11.16 -2.65 7.22
N HIS A 99 -11.82 -1.70 7.87
CA HIS A 99 -11.82 -1.61 9.34
C HIS A 99 -12.49 -2.86 9.94
N PRO A 100 -11.98 -3.36 11.07
CA PRO A 100 -12.64 -4.46 11.78
C PRO A 100 -14.04 -4.01 12.21
N SER A 101 -15.07 -4.72 11.77
CA SER A 101 -16.45 -4.38 12.09
C SER A 101 -16.86 -4.98 13.44
N PHE A 102 -17.45 -4.13 14.29
CA PHE A 102 -17.89 -4.53 15.63
C PHE A 102 -18.95 -5.64 15.57
N LEU A 103 -19.91 -5.53 14.64
CA LEU A 103 -20.98 -6.51 14.46
C LEU A 103 -20.45 -7.88 14.05
N PHE A 104 -19.48 -7.93 13.14
CA PHE A 104 -18.86 -9.19 12.72
C PHE A 104 -18.16 -9.88 13.89
N TRP A 105 -17.37 -9.14 14.68
CA TRP A 105 -16.70 -9.69 15.87
C TRP A 105 -17.66 -10.07 16.99
N GLY A 106 -18.79 -9.36 17.12
CA GLY A 106 -19.90 -9.75 17.98
C GLY A 106 -20.47 -11.12 17.59
N LEU A 107 -20.85 -11.29 16.33
CA LEU A 107 -21.42 -12.56 15.83
C LEU A 107 -20.40 -13.71 15.86
N ALA A 108 -19.19 -13.48 15.37
CA ALA A 108 -18.13 -14.48 15.33
C ALA A 108 -17.70 -14.92 16.74
N GLY A 109 -17.54 -13.96 17.66
CA GLY A 109 -17.23 -14.29 19.05
C GLY A 109 -18.37 -15.01 19.77
N GLY A 110 -19.63 -14.71 19.44
CA GLY A 110 -20.79 -15.41 19.99
C GLY A 110 -20.85 -16.86 19.53
N LEU A 111 -20.53 -17.10 18.26
CA LEU A 111 -20.43 -18.43 17.67
C LEU A 111 -19.24 -19.22 18.25
N ALA A 112 -18.08 -18.58 18.42
CA ALA A 112 -16.92 -19.19 19.07
C ALA A 112 -17.21 -19.55 20.54
N ALA A 113 -17.83 -18.65 21.30
CA ALA A 113 -18.22 -18.92 22.68
C ALA A 113 -19.26 -20.04 22.75
N ALA A 114 -20.19 -20.12 21.80
CA ALA A 114 -21.20 -21.17 21.73
C ALA A 114 -20.56 -22.55 21.50
N LEU A 115 -19.59 -22.64 20.59
CA LEU A 115 -18.86 -23.88 20.32
C LEU A 115 -18.12 -24.42 21.56
N VAL A 116 -17.66 -23.54 22.45
CA VAL A 116 -17.01 -23.93 23.70
C VAL A 116 -18.04 -24.23 24.79
N TYR A 117 -19.07 -23.41 24.91
CA TYR A 117 -20.03 -23.46 26.02
C TYR A 117 -21.04 -24.60 25.89
N PHE A 118 -21.57 -24.86 24.69
CA PHE A 118 -22.59 -25.91 24.49
C PHE A 118 -22.11 -27.32 24.86
N PRO A 119 -20.89 -27.78 24.48
CA PRO A 119 -20.38 -29.09 24.88
C PRO A 119 -20.09 -29.24 26.37
N LEU A 120 -19.76 -28.14 27.07
CA LEU A 120 -19.53 -28.12 28.52
C LEU A 120 -20.83 -28.01 29.33
N SER A 121 -21.93 -27.59 28.70
CA SER A 121 -23.22 -27.38 29.36
C SER A 121 -23.78 -28.58 30.14
N PRO A 122 -23.68 -29.86 29.70
CA PRO A 122 -24.23 -30.98 30.46
C PRO A 122 -23.39 -31.36 31.69
N PHE A 123 -22.18 -30.81 31.83
CA PHE A 123 -21.27 -31.08 32.95
C PHE A 123 -21.31 -29.99 34.04
N LEU A 124 -22.06 -28.90 33.83
CA LEU A 124 -22.14 -27.77 34.74
C LEU A 124 -23.43 -27.82 35.58
N PRO A 125 -23.33 -27.92 36.92
CA PRO A 125 -24.47 -28.24 37.81
C PRO A 125 -25.51 -27.11 37.94
N HIS A 126 -25.17 -25.89 37.54
CA HIS A 126 -26.08 -24.74 37.48
C HIS A 126 -25.94 -24.07 36.12
N PHE A 127 -26.96 -24.22 35.28
CA PHE A 127 -27.01 -23.68 33.92
C PHE A 127 -27.22 -22.17 33.95
N VAL A 128 -26.15 -21.42 34.21
CA VAL A 128 -26.21 -19.96 34.28
C VAL A 128 -25.75 -19.37 32.95
N TRP A 129 -26.71 -18.97 32.12
CA TRP A 129 -26.49 -18.26 30.86
C TRP A 129 -25.54 -17.06 30.98
N THR A 130 -25.40 -16.47 32.17
CA THR A 130 -24.50 -15.34 32.41
C THR A 130 -23.04 -15.70 32.08
N TYR A 131 -22.58 -16.93 32.34
CA TYR A 131 -21.22 -17.35 32.00
C TYR A 131 -20.99 -17.38 30.48
N TYR A 132 -22.00 -17.77 29.71
CA TYR A 132 -21.95 -17.70 28.25
C TYR A 132 -21.80 -16.25 27.78
N PHE A 133 -22.63 -15.32 28.28
CA PHE A 133 -22.54 -13.91 27.90
C PHE A 133 -21.22 -13.26 28.33
N VAL A 134 -20.67 -13.63 29.49
CA VAL A 134 -19.34 -13.16 29.94
C VAL A 134 -18.24 -13.70 29.02
N LEU A 135 -18.26 -14.99 28.69
CA LEU A 135 -17.28 -15.59 27.78
C LEU A 135 -17.38 -14.97 26.38
N TRP A 136 -18.61 -14.80 25.86
CA TRP A 136 -18.86 -14.15 24.59
C TRP A 136 -18.32 -12.71 24.58
N ALA A 137 -18.70 -11.89 25.57
CA ALA A 137 -18.24 -10.51 25.67
C ALA A 137 -16.70 -10.44 25.74
N ALA A 138 -16.06 -11.32 26.52
CA ALA A 138 -14.61 -11.38 26.63
C ALA A 138 -13.94 -11.74 25.28
N VAL A 139 -14.39 -12.81 24.62
CA VAL A 139 -13.84 -13.27 23.34
C VAL A 139 -14.04 -12.22 22.24
N SER A 140 -15.25 -11.65 22.13
CA SER A 140 -15.56 -10.61 21.16
C SER A 140 -14.75 -9.33 21.41
N ALA A 141 -14.65 -8.86 22.65
CA ALA A 141 -13.90 -7.65 22.98
C ALA A 141 -12.39 -7.82 22.74
N ILE A 142 -11.80 -8.93 23.19
CA ILE A 142 -10.37 -9.23 22.97
C ILE A 142 -10.07 -9.37 21.47
N GLY A 143 -10.91 -10.10 20.73
CA GLY A 143 -10.77 -10.28 19.29
C GLY A 143 -10.87 -8.96 18.53
N TYR A 144 -11.86 -8.14 18.85
CA TYR A 144 -12.06 -6.82 18.27
C TYR A 144 -10.87 -5.88 18.55
N LEU A 145 -10.43 -5.78 19.79
CA LEU A 145 -9.30 -4.91 20.17
C LEU A 145 -7.99 -5.37 19.51
N ARG A 146 -7.74 -6.68 19.46
CA ARG A 146 -6.55 -7.23 18.78
C ARG A 146 -6.59 -6.95 17.28
N ALA A 147 -7.75 -7.15 16.64
CA ALA A 147 -7.93 -6.84 15.23
C ALA A 147 -7.77 -5.34 14.93
N GLY A 148 -8.32 -4.48 15.79
CA GLY A 148 -8.18 -3.02 15.72
C GLY A 148 -6.73 -2.57 15.76
N ARG A 149 -5.96 -3.01 16.76
CA ARG A 149 -4.53 -2.65 16.84
C ARG A 149 -3.70 -3.20 15.69
N ARG A 150 -4.00 -4.41 15.23
CA ARG A 150 -3.33 -4.99 14.04
C ARG A 150 -3.63 -4.18 12.79
N TYR A 151 -4.87 -3.71 12.64
CA TYR A 151 -5.26 -2.83 11.56
C TYR A 151 -4.47 -1.51 11.63
N GLU A 152 -4.42 -0.85 12.79
CA GLU A 152 -3.68 0.41 12.96
C GLU A 152 -2.18 0.27 12.68
N HIS A 153 -1.57 -0.83 13.14
CA HIS A 153 -0.18 -1.14 12.85
C HIS A 153 0.08 -1.26 11.35
N ARG A 154 -0.74 -2.05 10.65
CA ARG A 154 -0.62 -2.24 9.21
C ARG A 154 -0.88 -0.93 8.48
N ALA A 155 -1.94 -0.20 8.82
CA ALA A 155 -2.24 1.10 8.23
C ALA A 155 -1.06 2.07 8.36
N ALA A 156 -0.42 2.16 9.52
CA ALA A 156 0.77 3.01 9.71
C ALA A 156 1.99 2.52 8.91
N GLU A 157 2.16 1.21 8.76
CA GLU A 157 3.23 0.62 7.95
C GLU A 157 3.04 0.91 6.46
N TYR A 158 1.83 0.68 5.94
CA TYR A 158 1.50 0.95 4.55
C TYR A 158 1.54 2.43 4.23
N ALA A 159 1.12 3.31 5.15
CA ALA A 159 1.25 4.76 4.97
C ALA A 159 2.72 5.19 4.80
N MET A 160 3.64 4.61 5.58
CA MET A 160 5.08 4.88 5.46
C MET A 160 5.65 4.35 4.14
N LEU A 161 5.32 3.10 3.76
CA LEU A 161 5.75 2.51 2.49
C LEU A 161 5.22 3.30 1.28
N ARG A 162 3.95 3.69 1.32
CA ARG A 162 3.34 4.56 0.31
C ARG A 162 4.08 5.88 0.21
N ARG A 163 4.38 6.51 1.34
CA ARG A 163 5.09 7.79 1.35
C ARG A 163 6.49 7.67 0.74
N GLN A 164 7.18 6.58 1.06
CA GLN A 164 8.49 6.30 0.49
C GLN A 164 8.40 6.07 -1.03
N ALA A 165 7.44 5.27 -1.50
CA ALA A 165 7.24 5.04 -2.93
C ALA A 165 6.88 6.33 -3.69
N GLU A 166 6.01 7.18 -3.13
CA GLU A 166 5.70 8.51 -3.68
C GLU A 166 6.95 9.40 -3.75
N ASN A 167 7.74 9.43 -2.69
CA ASN A 167 8.97 10.20 -2.66
C ASN A 167 10.00 9.68 -3.67
N ASP A 168 10.15 8.36 -3.83
CA ASP A 168 11.05 7.75 -4.81
C ASP A 168 10.62 8.12 -6.24
N LEU A 169 9.31 8.13 -6.53
CA LEU A 169 8.76 8.64 -7.79
C LEU A 169 9.08 10.12 -8.00
N HIS A 170 8.93 10.95 -6.97
CA HIS A 170 9.22 12.37 -7.06
C HIS A 170 10.71 12.64 -7.26
N VAL A 171 11.59 11.90 -6.59
CA VAL A 171 13.05 12.00 -6.78
C VAL A 171 13.43 11.61 -8.20
N MET A 172 12.93 10.48 -8.70
CA MET A 172 13.15 10.03 -10.07
C MET A 172 12.63 11.07 -11.08
N TYR A 173 11.43 11.60 -10.88
CA TYR A 173 10.89 12.67 -11.72
C TYR A 173 11.74 13.94 -11.69
N ASN A 174 12.23 14.34 -10.51
CA ASN A 174 13.06 15.53 -10.36
C ASN A 174 14.45 15.39 -11.01
N HIS A 175 14.91 14.16 -11.27
CA HIS A 175 16.13 13.88 -12.03
C HIS A 175 15.89 13.79 -13.53
N CYS A 176 14.64 13.92 -13.99
CA CYS A 176 14.33 13.93 -15.41
C CYS A 176 14.68 15.30 -16.03
N GLU A 177 15.78 15.33 -16.79
CA GLU A 177 16.20 16.53 -17.53
C GLU A 177 15.17 16.89 -18.61
N GLY A 178 14.77 18.16 -18.69
CA GLY A 178 13.85 18.65 -19.73
C GLY A 178 12.44 18.04 -19.68
N CYS A 179 12.00 17.53 -18.53
CA CYS A 179 10.67 16.92 -18.42
C CYS A 179 9.57 17.99 -18.59
N PHE A 180 8.81 17.90 -19.68
CA PHE A 180 7.67 18.79 -19.95
C PHE A 180 6.31 18.13 -19.65
N LEU A 181 6.29 16.84 -19.30
CA LEU A 181 5.08 16.11 -18.91
C LEU A 181 4.87 16.19 -17.40
N PRO A 182 3.64 16.45 -16.92
CA PRO A 182 3.32 16.27 -15.50
C PRO A 182 3.47 14.80 -15.06
N LEU A 183 3.79 14.57 -13.79
CA LEU A 183 4.04 13.23 -13.23
C LEU A 183 2.88 12.23 -13.45
N GLU A 184 1.63 12.68 -13.52
CA GLU A 184 0.50 11.79 -13.80
C GLU A 184 0.49 11.21 -15.23
N TRP A 185 1.24 11.83 -16.15
CA TRP A 185 1.32 11.48 -17.57
C TRP A 185 2.59 10.74 -17.98
N THR A 186 3.52 10.56 -17.05
CA THR A 186 4.77 9.84 -17.26
C THR A 186 4.71 8.30 -17.26
N PRO A 187 3.63 7.60 -16.84
CA PRO A 187 3.56 6.15 -16.95
C PRO A 187 3.75 5.67 -18.41
N PRO A 188 4.62 4.67 -18.68
CA PRO A 188 4.94 4.24 -20.04
C PRO A 188 3.74 3.90 -20.95
N PRO A 189 2.67 3.23 -20.45
CA PRO A 189 1.48 2.97 -21.27
C PRO A 189 0.79 4.24 -21.77
N ARG A 190 0.84 5.33 -21.00
CA ARG A 190 0.25 6.63 -21.39
C ARG A 190 1.10 7.32 -22.45
N ILE A 191 2.41 7.36 -22.25
CA ILE A 191 3.34 7.94 -23.23
C ILE A 191 3.22 7.23 -24.58
N ASN A 192 3.12 5.89 -24.59
CA ASN A 192 2.93 5.13 -25.83
C ASN A 192 1.65 5.51 -26.58
N ARG A 193 0.54 5.74 -25.87
CA ARG A 193 -0.71 6.23 -26.48
C ARG A 193 -0.58 7.65 -27.02
N MET A 194 0.11 8.53 -26.30
CA MET A 194 0.36 9.90 -26.75
C MET A 194 1.20 9.93 -28.03
N ILE A 195 2.28 9.15 -28.08
CA ILE A 195 3.11 9.01 -29.28
C ILE A 195 2.27 8.49 -30.45
N ALA A 196 1.42 7.48 -30.21
CA ALA A 196 0.54 6.96 -31.25
C ALA A 196 -0.44 8.02 -31.77
N ALA A 197 -1.09 8.77 -30.89
CA ALA A 197 -2.07 9.81 -31.24
C ALA A 197 -1.43 10.98 -32.03
N LEU A 198 -0.20 11.36 -31.70
CA LEU A 198 0.56 12.36 -32.48
C LEU A 198 0.96 11.83 -33.85
N ARG A 199 1.40 10.58 -33.95
CA ARG A 199 1.79 9.96 -35.23
C ARG A 199 0.59 9.75 -36.17
N THR A 200 -0.59 9.48 -35.64
CA THR A 200 -1.83 9.34 -36.43
C THR A 200 -2.46 10.68 -36.79
N GLY A 201 -1.98 11.79 -36.21
CA GLY A 201 -2.56 13.12 -36.38
C GLY A 201 -3.91 13.31 -35.67
N GLU A 202 -4.25 12.44 -34.71
CA GLU A 202 -5.44 12.58 -33.86
C GLU A 202 -5.37 13.85 -33.01
N VAL A 203 -4.15 14.19 -32.58
CA VAL A 203 -3.83 15.41 -31.82
C VAL A 203 -2.68 16.16 -32.48
N ARG A 204 -2.67 17.49 -32.34
CA ARG A 204 -1.65 18.38 -32.92
C ARG A 204 -0.49 18.64 -31.96
N SER A 205 -0.74 18.54 -30.65
CA SER A 205 0.25 18.74 -29.61
C SER A 205 -0.01 17.86 -28.40
N VAL A 206 1.00 17.71 -27.55
CA VAL A 206 0.86 17.04 -26.25
C VAL A 206 -0.14 17.73 -25.33
N GLN A 207 -0.17 19.07 -25.34
CA GLN A 207 -1.10 19.84 -24.51
C GLN A 207 -2.55 19.58 -24.92
N ASP A 208 -2.82 19.46 -26.22
CA ASP A 208 -4.16 19.12 -26.73
C ASP A 208 -4.61 17.75 -26.20
N TYR A 209 -3.70 16.76 -26.21
CA TYR A 209 -4.01 15.42 -25.70
C TYR A 209 -4.36 15.44 -24.20
N ILE A 210 -3.57 16.15 -23.40
CA ILE A 210 -3.80 16.29 -21.96
C ILE A 210 -5.14 17.00 -21.70
N GLY A 211 -5.43 18.07 -22.47
CA GLY A 211 -6.67 18.83 -22.39
C GLY A 211 -7.91 18.02 -22.78
N MET A 212 -7.80 17.09 -23.73
CA MET A 212 -8.90 16.21 -24.16
C MET A 212 -9.25 15.12 -23.14
N ASP A 213 -8.29 14.60 -22.39
CA ASP A 213 -8.53 13.51 -21.42
C ASP A 213 -9.15 13.99 -20.09
N ALA A 214 -8.88 15.24 -19.68
CA ALA A 214 -9.46 15.84 -18.49
C ALA A 214 -11.01 15.77 -18.44
N PRO A 215 -11.76 16.17 -19.49
CA PRO A 215 -13.21 16.02 -19.52
C PRO A 215 -13.68 14.56 -19.62
N MET A 216 -12.91 13.67 -20.28
CA MET A 216 -13.28 12.24 -20.37
C MET A 216 -13.15 11.50 -19.03
N ARG A 217 -12.18 11.87 -18.20
CA ARG A 217 -12.06 11.34 -16.83
C ARG A 217 -13.24 11.79 -15.96
N ALA A 218 -13.60 13.07 -16.00
CA ALA A 218 -14.72 13.60 -15.24
C ALA A 218 -16.05 12.90 -15.57
N ALA A 219 -16.27 12.56 -16.85
CA ALA A 219 -17.47 11.85 -17.30
C ALA A 219 -17.51 10.35 -16.92
N ARG A 220 -16.37 9.73 -16.61
CA ARG A 220 -16.29 8.31 -16.18
C ARG A 220 -16.36 8.13 -14.67
N SER A 221 -16.09 9.19 -13.90
CA SER A 221 -16.16 9.20 -12.44
C SER A 221 -17.49 9.69 -11.88
N ALA A 222 -18.41 10.15 -12.75
CA ALA A 222 -19.78 10.54 -12.43
C ALA A 222 -20.75 9.37 -12.70
#